data_AF-A0A357ASV8-F1
#
_entry.id   AF-A0A357ASV8-F1
#
_cell.length_a   1.000
_cell.length_b   1.000
_cell.length_c   1.000
_cell.angle_alpha   90.00
_cell.angle_beta   90.00
_cell.angle_gamma   90.00
#
_symmetry.space_group_name_H-M   'P 1'
#
loop_
_entity.id
_entity.type
_entity.pdbx_description
1 polymer ?
#
loop_
_entity_poly.entity_id
_entity_poly.type
_entity_poly.pdbx_seq_one_letter_code
_entity_poly.pdbx_strand_id
1 'polypeptide(L)'
;MKRFTFILTVVALLALSVGVALASEGGEEHALPWGNYILRLINFGIFVGIIWYLAGKKIAAFFGGRRSQIKKDLDDLEVRQNEASKRLKDVEQSIANLETERKSLLDEARAQGEALKASIIEKARKDAEQIKAQARMSAEHESKAAMDALRAQMADMIVEAATKIVREKLSDKDHERLVDEYLTKVVLN
;
A
#
# COMPACT_ATOMS: atom_id res chain seq x y z
N MET A 1 5.64 43.60 31.75
CA MET A 1 5.21 44.14 33.06
C MET A 1 6.30 44.98 33.74
N LYS A 2 7.53 44.48 33.94
CA LYS A 2 8.60 45.18 34.67
C LYS A 2 9.00 46.59 34.15
N ARG A 3 8.88 46.84 32.84
CA ARG A 3 9.15 48.17 32.23
C ARG A 3 8.02 49.18 32.43
N PHE A 4 6.78 48.71 32.55
CA PHE A 4 5.61 49.58 32.77
C PHE A 4 5.56 50.06 34.21
N THR A 5 5.84 49.17 35.16
CA THR A 5 6.00 49.52 36.59
C THR A 5 7.17 50.46 36.80
N PHE A 6 8.30 50.26 36.09
CA PHE A 6 9.46 51.16 36.16
C PHE A 6 9.15 52.58 35.65
N ILE A 7 8.36 52.70 34.58
CA ILE A 7 7.95 54.01 34.04
C ILE A 7 6.93 54.67 34.98
N LEU A 8 5.97 53.92 35.53
CA LEU A 8 5.04 54.43 36.53
C LEU A 8 5.76 54.94 37.78
N THR A 9 6.82 54.26 38.21
CA THR A 9 7.65 54.71 39.33
C THR A 9 8.47 55.95 38.98
N VAL A 10 9.03 56.07 37.77
CA VAL A 10 9.78 57.27 37.35
C VAL A 10 8.85 58.48 37.20
N VAL A 11 7.65 58.27 36.68
CA VAL A 11 6.57 59.27 36.58
C VAL A 11 6.10 59.69 37.96
N ALA A 12 5.92 58.75 38.89
CA ALA A 12 5.58 59.03 40.28
C ALA A 12 6.72 59.78 41.00
N LEU A 13 7.99 59.46 40.72
CA LEU A 13 9.16 60.15 41.29
C LEU A 13 9.30 61.58 40.78
N LEU A 14 9.03 61.81 39.48
CA LEU A 14 8.98 63.15 38.88
C LEU A 14 7.79 63.97 39.42
N ALA A 15 6.63 63.36 39.60
CA ALA A 15 5.48 64.00 40.23
C ALA A 15 5.72 64.32 41.72
N LEU A 16 6.41 63.42 42.45
CA LEU A 16 6.84 63.62 43.83
C LEU A 16 7.89 64.73 43.93
N SER A 17 8.86 64.83 43.02
CA SER A 17 9.83 65.93 43.02
C SER A 17 9.17 67.29 42.74
N VAL A 18 8.14 67.33 41.89
CA VAL A 18 7.32 68.54 41.69
C VAL A 18 6.49 68.85 42.94
N GLY A 19 5.96 67.83 43.63
CA GLY A 19 5.27 67.97 44.91
C GLY A 19 6.16 68.45 46.07
N VAL A 20 7.42 68.01 46.11
CA VAL A 20 8.41 68.45 47.12
C VAL A 20 8.90 69.87 46.83
N ALA A 21 9.03 70.28 45.56
CA ALA A 21 9.28 71.67 45.21
C ALA A 21 8.13 72.61 45.64
N LEU A 22 6.88 72.12 45.59
CA LEU A 22 5.70 72.83 46.11
C LEU A 22 5.62 72.88 47.65
N ALA A 23 6.34 72.00 48.36
CA ALA A 23 6.32 71.90 49.82
C ALA A 23 7.56 72.53 50.49
N SER A 24 8.61 72.89 49.74
CA SER A 24 9.88 73.42 50.27
C SER A 24 10.08 74.93 50.05
N GLU A 25 9.17 75.65 49.39
CA GLU A 25 9.26 77.11 49.26
C GLU A 25 8.56 77.83 50.42
N GLY A 26 9.28 77.95 51.54
CA GLY A 26 9.11 79.06 52.47
C GLY A 26 10.13 80.14 52.11
N GLY A 27 9.69 81.23 51.50
CA GLY A 27 10.54 82.38 51.17
C GLY A 27 10.00 83.19 49.99
N GLU A 28 9.31 84.28 50.29
CA GLU A 28 8.83 85.27 49.32
C GLU A 28 10.00 85.98 48.63
N GLU A 29 9.99 86.02 47.29
CA GLU A 29 10.40 87.21 46.54
C GLU A 29 9.42 87.45 45.38
N HIS A 30 8.93 88.68 45.29
CA HIS A 30 7.92 89.13 44.36
C HIS A 30 8.40 89.07 42.90
N ALA A 31 7.87 88.13 42.12
CA ALA A 31 7.83 88.23 40.66
C ALA A 31 6.51 87.66 40.13
N LEU A 32 5.54 88.55 39.89
CA LEU A 32 4.22 88.38 39.23
C LEU A 32 3.50 87.01 39.39
N PRO A 33 2.25 86.96 39.93
CA PRO A 33 1.47 85.72 40.15
C PRO A 33 1.21 84.86 38.89
N TRP A 34 1.49 85.40 37.70
CA TRP A 34 1.33 84.71 36.42
C TRP A 34 2.54 83.84 36.08
N GLY A 35 3.74 84.16 36.57
CA GLY A 35 4.99 83.44 36.24
C GLY A 35 5.02 82.00 36.76
N ASN A 36 4.64 81.79 38.02
CA ASN A 36 4.55 80.45 38.61
C ASN A 36 3.48 79.59 37.92
N TYR A 37 2.34 80.19 37.52
CA TYR A 37 1.29 79.49 36.80
C TYR A 37 1.73 79.05 35.39
N ILE A 38 2.48 79.91 34.68
CA ILE A 38 3.05 79.61 33.36
C ILE A 38 4.06 78.46 33.45
N LEU A 39 4.96 78.49 34.45
CA LEU A 39 5.93 77.41 34.67
C LEU A 39 5.25 76.07 34.99
N ARG A 40 4.17 76.08 35.78
CA ARG A 40 3.36 74.88 36.04
C ARG A 40 2.66 74.36 34.78
N LEU A 41 2.15 75.27 33.93
CA LEU A 41 1.48 74.91 32.68
C LEU A 41 2.47 74.29 31.67
N ILE A 42 3.69 74.82 31.61
CA ILE A 42 4.79 74.26 30.82
C ILE A 42 5.17 72.86 31.32
N ASN A 43 5.32 72.67 32.64
CA ASN A 43 5.62 71.35 33.22
C ASN A 43 4.50 70.33 32.95
N PHE A 44 3.23 70.73 33.07
CA PHE A 44 2.10 69.88 32.70
C PHE A 44 2.10 69.54 31.21
N GLY A 45 2.40 70.50 30.33
CA GLY A 45 2.54 70.29 28.89
C GLY A 45 3.65 69.29 28.54
N ILE A 46 4.82 69.42 29.18
CA ILE A 46 5.94 68.48 29.02
C ILE A 46 5.54 67.08 29.50
N PHE A 47 4.87 66.99 30.64
CA PHE A 47 4.39 65.73 31.20
C PHE A 47 3.39 65.01 30.28
N VAL A 48 2.38 65.73 29.80
CA VAL A 48 1.39 65.20 28.85
C VAL A 48 2.07 64.83 27.53
N GLY A 49 3.03 65.62 27.06
CA GLY A 49 3.83 65.32 25.87
C GLY A 49 4.61 64.00 25.99
N ILE A 50 5.26 63.77 27.14
CA ILE A 50 5.98 62.51 27.41
C ILE A 50 5.02 61.33 27.44
N ILE A 51 3.86 61.45 28.10
CA ILE A 51 2.84 60.40 28.13
C ILE A 51 2.31 60.11 26.73
N TRP A 52 1.99 61.14 25.94
CA TRP A 52 1.45 60.95 24.60
C TRP A 52 2.45 60.25 23.67
N TYR A 53 3.73 60.64 23.73
CA TYR A 53 4.79 60.03 22.93
C TYR A 53 5.04 58.56 23.30
N LEU A 54 5.09 58.22 24.60
CA LEU A 54 5.38 56.86 25.07
C LEU A 54 4.14 55.95 25.09
N ALA A 55 3.02 56.42 25.65
CA ALA A 55 1.81 55.62 25.83
C ALA A 55 0.98 55.54 24.55
N GLY A 56 0.93 56.61 23.73
CA GLY A 56 0.19 56.61 22.48
C GLY A 56 0.63 55.49 21.53
N LYS A 57 1.94 55.29 21.39
CA LYS A 57 2.50 54.19 20.58
C LYS A 57 2.13 52.80 21.12
N LYS A 58 2.09 52.62 22.44
CA LYS A 58 1.74 51.33 23.09
C LYS A 58 0.25 51.03 23.00
N ILE A 59 -0.61 52.03 23.19
CA ILE A 59 -2.06 51.91 23.09
C ILE A 59 -2.45 51.59 21.65
N ALA A 60 -1.93 52.33 20.67
CA ALA A 60 -2.19 52.06 19.25
C ALA A 60 -1.72 50.65 18.84
N ALA A 61 -0.56 50.21 19.32
CA ALA A 61 -0.06 48.86 19.06
C ALA A 61 -0.93 47.76 19.70
N PHE A 62 -1.49 47.99 20.88
CA PHE A 62 -2.37 47.03 21.54
C PHE A 62 -3.70 46.84 20.80
N PHE A 63 -4.36 47.93 20.40
CA PHE A 63 -5.59 47.87 19.62
C PHE A 63 -5.37 47.34 18.21
N GLY A 64 -4.28 47.76 17.54
CA GLY A 64 -3.88 47.21 16.23
C GLY A 64 -3.56 45.72 16.29
N GLY A 65 -2.84 45.29 17.34
CA GLY A 65 -2.51 43.88 17.58
C GLY A 65 -3.75 43.02 17.79
N ARG A 66 -4.72 43.44 18.61
CA ARG A 66 -5.97 42.70 18.81
C ARG A 66 -6.79 42.58 17.52
N ARG A 67 -6.89 43.67 16.75
CA ARG A 67 -7.59 43.65 15.45
C ARG A 67 -6.91 42.70 14.45
N SER A 68 -5.58 42.73 14.39
CA SER A 68 -4.82 41.81 13.54
C SER A 68 -4.96 40.37 13.98
N GLN A 69 -5.01 40.10 15.28
CA GLN A 69 -5.18 38.74 15.79
C GLN A 69 -6.55 38.19 15.41
N ILE A 70 -7.63 38.94 15.66
CA ILE A 70 -8.98 38.52 15.28
C ILE A 70 -9.09 38.30 13.77
N LYS A 71 -8.48 39.17 12.96
CA LYS A 71 -8.47 39.00 11.50
C LYS A 71 -7.73 37.71 11.09
N LYS A 72 -6.60 37.40 11.71
CA LYS A 72 -5.86 36.15 11.46
C LYS A 72 -6.65 34.93 11.89
N ASP A 73 -7.31 34.98 13.05
CA ASP A 73 -8.10 33.86 13.56
C ASP A 73 -9.32 33.60 12.64
N LEU A 74 -9.97 34.64 12.12
CA LEU A 74 -11.06 34.51 11.15
C LEU A 74 -10.58 33.94 9.81
N ASP A 75 -9.45 34.41 9.29
CA ASP A 75 -8.85 33.93 8.04
C ASP A 75 -8.43 32.45 8.18
N ASP A 76 -7.81 32.06 9.30
CA ASP A 76 -7.47 30.66 9.60
C ASP A 76 -8.72 29.78 9.70
N LEU A 77 -9.80 30.27 10.32
CA LEU A 77 -11.08 29.54 10.38
C LEU A 77 -11.70 29.36 8.99
N GLU A 78 -11.65 30.37 8.13
CA GLU A 78 -12.19 30.29 6.76
C GLU A 78 -11.38 29.31 5.91
N VAL A 79 -10.05 29.35 6.00
CA VAL A 79 -9.16 28.39 5.34
C VAL A 79 -9.45 26.96 5.83
N ARG A 80 -9.56 26.75 7.14
CA ARG A 80 -9.88 25.43 7.70
C ARG A 80 -11.25 24.93 7.29
N GLN A 81 -12.26 25.81 7.22
CA GLN A 81 -13.60 25.44 6.76
C GLN A 81 -13.58 25.04 5.28
N ASN A 82 -12.88 25.82 4.45
CA ASN A 82 -12.72 25.51 3.02
C ASN A 82 -11.95 24.19 2.81
N GLU A 83 -10.88 23.94 3.55
CA GLU A 83 -10.17 22.66 3.52
C GLU A 83 -11.05 21.49 3.98
N ALA A 84 -11.78 21.67 5.09
CA ALA A 84 -12.68 20.62 5.60
C ALA A 84 -13.80 20.30 4.61
N SER A 85 -14.42 21.32 4.01
CA SER A 85 -15.48 21.11 3.01
C SER A 85 -14.95 20.46 1.73
N LYS A 86 -13.73 20.83 1.29
CA LYS A 86 -13.06 20.17 0.17
C LYS A 86 -12.77 18.70 0.47
N ARG A 87 -12.18 18.40 1.64
CA ARG A 87 -11.92 17.02 2.07
C ARG A 87 -13.20 16.20 2.18
N LEU A 88 -14.29 16.78 2.68
CA LEU A 88 -15.59 16.09 2.72
C LEU A 88 -16.09 15.75 1.33
N LYS A 89 -16.05 16.69 0.38
CA LYS A 89 -16.42 16.42 -1.01
C LYS A 89 -15.54 15.35 -1.65
N ASP A 90 -14.24 15.39 -1.43
CA ASP A 90 -13.30 14.39 -1.97
C ASP A 90 -13.60 12.99 -1.39
N VAL A 91 -13.91 12.90 -0.10
CA VAL A 91 -14.31 11.65 0.56
C VAL A 91 -15.66 11.15 0.05
N GLU A 92 -16.67 12.01 -0.06
CA GLU A 92 -17.99 11.66 -0.60
C GLU A 92 -17.87 11.15 -2.04
N GLN A 93 -17.07 11.82 -2.86
CA GLN A 93 -16.80 11.40 -4.24
C GLN A 93 -16.05 10.07 -4.28
N SER A 94 -15.06 9.88 -3.40
CA SER A 94 -14.37 8.60 -3.28
C SER A 94 -15.32 7.47 -2.87
N ILE A 95 -16.24 7.72 -1.93
CA ILE A 95 -17.22 6.74 -1.48
C ILE A 95 -18.21 6.39 -2.62
N ALA A 96 -18.66 7.38 -3.38
CA ALA A 96 -19.52 7.16 -4.53
C ALA A 96 -18.81 6.32 -5.62
N ASN A 97 -17.53 6.61 -5.88
CA ASN A 97 -16.73 5.87 -6.84
C ASN A 97 -16.44 4.43 -6.38
N LEU A 98 -16.25 4.21 -5.08
CA LEU A 98 -15.96 2.89 -4.50
C LEU A 98 -17.07 1.86 -4.78
N GLU A 99 -18.34 2.28 -4.84
CA GLU A 99 -19.43 1.34 -5.16
C GLU A 99 -19.36 0.88 -6.63
N THR A 100 -19.09 1.81 -7.55
CA THR A 100 -18.90 1.52 -8.97
C THR A 100 -17.68 0.65 -9.20
N GLU A 101 -16.57 0.98 -8.54
CA GLU A 101 -15.33 0.20 -8.61
C GLU A 101 -15.52 -1.21 -8.04
N ARG A 102 -16.24 -1.36 -6.92
CA ARG A 102 -16.59 -2.68 -6.39
C ARG A 102 -17.43 -3.50 -7.36
N LYS A 103 -18.41 -2.89 -8.02
CA LYS A 103 -19.23 -3.60 -9.03
C LYS A 103 -18.37 -4.04 -10.20
N SER A 104 -17.54 -3.13 -10.74
CA SER A 104 -16.60 -3.45 -11.81
C SER A 104 -15.64 -4.58 -11.44
N LEU A 105 -15.06 -4.53 -10.24
CA LEU A 105 -14.13 -5.55 -9.74
C LEU A 105 -14.82 -6.91 -9.59
N LEU A 106 -16.06 -6.93 -9.09
CA LEU A 106 -16.83 -8.16 -8.94
C LEU A 106 -17.19 -8.77 -10.30
N ASP A 107 -17.57 -7.94 -11.26
CA ASP A 107 -17.91 -8.40 -12.61
C ASP A 107 -16.67 -8.89 -13.36
N GLU A 108 -15.53 -8.21 -13.20
CA GLU A 108 -14.25 -8.68 -13.74
C GLU A 108 -13.82 -10.01 -13.09
N ALA A 109 -13.93 -10.14 -11.77
CA ALA A 109 -13.62 -11.39 -11.07
C ALA A 109 -14.54 -12.54 -11.51
N ARG A 110 -15.82 -12.27 -11.77
CA ARG A 110 -16.75 -13.27 -12.33
C ARG A 110 -16.35 -13.68 -13.75
N ALA A 111 -16.06 -12.71 -14.62
CA ALA A 111 -15.63 -12.99 -16.00
C ALA A 111 -14.33 -13.80 -16.05
N GLN A 112 -13.33 -13.43 -15.23
CA GLN A 112 -12.09 -14.19 -15.08
C GLN A 112 -12.34 -15.60 -14.51
N GLY A 113 -13.23 -15.73 -13.52
CA GLY A 113 -13.62 -17.01 -12.96
C GLY A 113 -14.30 -17.94 -13.98
N GLU A 114 -15.20 -17.41 -14.80
CA GLU A 114 -15.86 -18.16 -15.88
C GLU A 114 -14.87 -18.57 -16.97
N ALA A 115 -13.99 -17.67 -17.40
CA ALA A 115 -12.93 -17.97 -18.37
C ALA A 115 -11.97 -19.04 -17.86
N LEU A 116 -11.56 -18.96 -16.60
CA LEU A 116 -10.69 -19.95 -15.97
C LEU A 116 -11.40 -21.30 -15.86
N LYS A 117 -12.67 -21.32 -15.45
CA LYS A 117 -13.48 -22.56 -15.40
C LYS A 117 -13.57 -23.20 -16.78
N ALA A 118 -13.85 -22.43 -17.82
CA ALA A 118 -13.92 -22.92 -19.19
C ALA A 118 -12.56 -23.51 -19.64
N SER A 119 -11.46 -22.81 -19.35
CA SER A 119 -10.10 -23.27 -19.66
C SER A 119 -9.75 -24.58 -18.92
N ILE A 120 -10.10 -24.70 -17.64
CA ILE A 120 -9.89 -25.91 -16.85
C ILE A 120 -10.69 -27.09 -17.43
N ILE A 121 -11.97 -26.87 -17.78
CA ILE A 121 -12.81 -27.91 -18.36
C ILE A 121 -12.24 -28.37 -19.71
N GLU A 122 -11.81 -27.43 -20.55
CA GLU A 122 -11.24 -27.75 -21.86
C GLU A 122 -9.92 -28.52 -21.73
N LYS A 123 -9.04 -28.08 -20.82
CA LYS A 123 -7.80 -28.80 -20.52
C LYS A 123 -8.08 -30.21 -19.98
N ALA A 124 -9.02 -30.35 -19.06
CA ALA A 124 -9.41 -31.64 -18.51
C ALA A 124 -9.99 -32.58 -19.58
N ARG A 125 -10.77 -32.06 -20.55
CA ARG A 125 -11.26 -32.84 -21.70
C ARG A 125 -10.11 -33.32 -22.57
N LYS A 126 -9.19 -32.42 -22.92
CA LYS A 126 -8.01 -32.75 -23.74
C LYS A 126 -7.13 -33.80 -23.04
N ASP A 127 -6.87 -33.62 -21.75
CA ASP A 127 -6.09 -34.57 -20.96
C ASP A 127 -6.80 -35.93 -20.90
N ALA A 128 -8.13 -35.95 -20.72
CA ALA A 128 -8.91 -37.19 -20.74
C ALA A 128 -8.87 -37.90 -22.10
N GLU A 129 -8.94 -37.15 -23.21
CA GLU A 129 -8.78 -37.71 -24.56
C GLU A 129 -7.38 -38.29 -24.78
N GLN A 130 -6.35 -37.57 -24.32
CA GLN A 130 -4.97 -38.04 -24.40
C GLN A 130 -4.75 -39.31 -23.58
N ILE A 131 -5.30 -39.38 -22.37
CA ILE A 131 -5.26 -40.59 -21.53
C ILE A 131 -5.97 -41.75 -22.23
N LYS A 132 -7.15 -41.52 -22.83
CA LYS A 132 -7.88 -42.56 -23.57
C LYS A 132 -7.09 -43.05 -24.79
N ALA A 133 -6.48 -42.15 -25.54
CA ALA A 133 -5.65 -42.50 -26.69
C ALA A 133 -4.43 -43.33 -26.26
N GLN A 134 -3.74 -42.90 -25.20
CA GLN A 134 -2.60 -43.63 -24.64
C GLN A 134 -3.01 -45.01 -24.13
N ALA A 135 -4.13 -45.11 -23.40
CA ALA A 135 -4.64 -46.38 -22.90
C ALA A 135 -4.99 -47.36 -24.04
N ARG A 136 -5.57 -46.86 -25.15
CA ARG A 136 -5.83 -47.69 -26.34
C ARG A 136 -4.54 -48.20 -26.97
N MET A 137 -3.55 -47.32 -27.18
CA MET A 137 -2.24 -47.73 -27.72
C MET A 137 -1.57 -48.77 -26.81
N SER A 138 -1.56 -48.55 -25.49
CA SER A 138 -1.00 -49.51 -24.55
C SER A 138 -1.74 -50.85 -24.58
N ALA A 139 -3.08 -50.84 -24.65
CA ALA A 139 -3.89 -52.06 -24.75
C ALA A 139 -3.62 -52.83 -26.05
N GLU A 140 -3.46 -52.15 -27.19
CA GLU A 140 -3.09 -52.76 -28.46
C GLU A 140 -1.69 -53.40 -28.40
N HIS A 141 -0.72 -52.69 -27.81
CA HIS A 141 0.63 -53.21 -27.60
C HIS A 141 0.64 -54.44 -26.70
N GLU A 142 -0.10 -54.42 -25.60
CA GLU A 142 -0.18 -55.53 -24.66
C GLU A 142 -0.93 -56.73 -25.25
N SER A 143 -2.00 -56.49 -26.01
CA SER A 143 -2.70 -57.53 -26.77
C SER A 143 -1.77 -58.22 -27.77
N LYS A 144 -0.97 -57.44 -28.51
CA LYS A 144 0.00 -57.98 -29.46
C LYS A 144 1.08 -58.81 -28.75
N ALA A 145 1.63 -58.28 -27.66
CA ALA A 145 2.63 -58.99 -26.85
C ALA A 145 2.07 -60.30 -26.28
N ALA A 146 0.82 -60.31 -25.80
CA ALA A 146 0.15 -61.51 -25.31
C ALA A 146 -0.08 -62.54 -26.42
N MET A 147 -0.47 -62.10 -27.63
CA MET A 147 -0.61 -62.99 -28.79
C MET A 147 0.73 -63.61 -29.21
N ASP A 148 1.81 -62.83 -29.20
CA ASP A 148 3.14 -63.33 -29.54
C ASP A 148 3.67 -64.30 -28.48
N ALA A 149 3.43 -64.04 -27.20
CA ALA A 149 3.73 -64.98 -26.12
C ALA A 149 2.93 -66.29 -26.24
N LEU A 150 1.65 -66.22 -26.60
CA LEU A 150 0.81 -67.41 -26.82
C LEU A 150 1.32 -68.23 -28.01
N ARG A 151 1.72 -67.58 -29.11
CA ARG A 151 2.32 -68.26 -30.26
C ARG A 151 3.61 -68.98 -29.89
N ALA A 152 4.47 -68.35 -29.09
CA ALA A 152 5.69 -68.98 -28.60
C ALA A 152 5.40 -70.23 -27.76
N GLN A 153 4.45 -70.13 -26.80
CA GLN A 153 4.04 -71.28 -26.00
C GLN A 153 3.43 -72.42 -26.83
N MET A 154 2.61 -72.08 -27.83
CA MET A 154 2.07 -73.09 -28.75
C MET A 154 3.17 -73.76 -29.58
N ALA A 155 4.16 -73.01 -30.06
CA ALA A 155 5.28 -73.58 -30.79
C ALA A 155 6.06 -74.57 -29.91
N ASP A 156 6.35 -74.22 -28.66
CA ASP A 156 7.02 -75.11 -27.71
C ASP A 156 6.21 -76.39 -27.45
N MET A 157 4.90 -76.27 -27.21
CA MET A 157 4.02 -77.44 -27.02
C MET A 157 3.95 -78.33 -28.27
N ILE A 158 3.92 -77.75 -29.47
CA ILE A 158 3.93 -78.51 -30.72
C ILE A 158 5.25 -79.25 -30.90
N VAL A 159 6.38 -78.61 -30.62
CA VAL A 159 7.71 -79.24 -30.69
C VAL A 159 7.81 -80.38 -29.68
N GLU A 160 7.32 -80.19 -28.45
CA GLU A 160 7.31 -81.24 -27.42
C GLU A 160 6.43 -82.43 -27.84
N ALA A 161 5.21 -82.17 -28.32
CA ALA A 161 4.29 -83.21 -28.79
C ALA A 161 4.85 -83.96 -30.00
N ALA A 162 5.42 -83.24 -30.99
CA ALA A 162 6.05 -83.85 -32.15
C ALA A 162 7.25 -84.71 -31.75
N THR A 163 8.10 -84.23 -30.82
CA THR A 163 9.24 -85.00 -30.28
C THR A 163 8.76 -86.28 -29.60
N LYS A 164 7.68 -86.22 -28.81
CA LYS A 164 7.10 -87.39 -28.17
C LYS A 164 6.57 -88.41 -29.18
N ILE A 165 5.83 -87.96 -30.19
CA ILE A 165 5.30 -88.83 -31.26
C ILE A 165 6.43 -89.49 -32.04
N VAL A 166 7.47 -88.73 -32.42
CA VAL A 166 8.64 -89.27 -33.12
C VAL A 166 9.33 -90.34 -32.26
N ARG A 167 9.48 -90.09 -30.96
CA ARG A 167 10.09 -91.05 -30.02
C ARG A 167 9.27 -92.34 -29.86
N GLU A 168 7.94 -92.26 -29.89
CA GLU A 168 7.05 -93.42 -29.79
C GLU A 168 6.93 -94.21 -31.12
N LYS A 169 7.13 -93.55 -32.27
CA LYS A 169 6.97 -94.15 -33.61
C LYS A 169 8.28 -94.61 -34.26
N LEU A 170 9.44 -94.30 -33.68
CA LEU A 170 10.74 -94.66 -34.22
C LEU A 170 10.96 -96.18 -34.17
N SER A 171 11.10 -96.83 -35.33
CA SER A 171 11.47 -98.23 -35.43
C SER A 171 12.98 -98.38 -35.68
N ASP A 172 13.56 -99.55 -35.37
CA ASP A 172 14.99 -99.82 -35.61
C ASP A 172 15.40 -99.60 -37.09
N LYS A 173 14.49 -99.88 -38.03
CA LYS A 173 14.69 -99.62 -39.47
C LYS A 173 14.72 -98.13 -39.82
N ASP A 174 13.93 -97.30 -39.13
CA ASP A 174 13.96 -95.85 -39.33
C ASP A 174 15.23 -95.23 -38.76
N HIS A 175 15.77 -95.80 -37.69
CA HIS A 175 17.05 -95.38 -37.12
C HIS A 175 18.21 -95.66 -38.08
N GLU A 176 18.25 -96.86 -38.66
CA GLU A 176 19.27 -97.25 -39.65
C GLU A 176 19.20 -96.36 -40.90
N ARG A 177 17.99 -96.08 -41.42
CA ARG A 177 17.79 -95.17 -42.56
C ARG A 177 18.21 -93.73 -42.27
N LEU A 178 17.92 -93.21 -41.07
CA LEU A 178 18.32 -91.85 -40.65
C LEU A 178 19.84 -91.73 -40.52
N VAL A 179 20.52 -92.77 -40.03
CA VAL A 179 21.98 -92.82 -39.95
C VAL A 179 22.60 -92.81 -41.35
N ASP A 180 22.06 -93.62 -42.26
CA ASP A 180 22.55 -93.70 -43.65
C ASP A 180 22.32 -92.39 -44.42
N GLU A 181 21.18 -91.73 -44.19
CA GLU A 181 20.84 -90.42 -44.76
C GLU A 181 21.73 -89.29 -44.18
N TYR A 182 22.06 -89.33 -42.88
CA TYR A 182 23.02 -88.40 -42.26
C TYR A 182 24.43 -88.60 -42.81
N LEU A 183 24.90 -89.84 -42.91
CA LEU A 183 26.20 -90.17 -43.48
C LEU A 183 26.27 -89.71 -44.94
N THR A 184 25.22 -89.94 -45.72
CA THR A 184 25.13 -89.50 -47.12
C THR A 184 25.13 -87.97 -47.24
N LYS A 185 24.40 -87.25 -46.39
CA LYS A 185 24.31 -85.78 -46.43
C LYS A 185 25.58 -85.07 -45.96
N VAL A 186 26.35 -85.68 -45.06
CA VAL A 186 27.65 -85.16 -44.59
C VAL A 186 28.80 -85.54 -45.54
N VAL A 187 28.64 -86.60 -46.33
CA VAL A 187 29.65 -87.06 -47.31
C VAL A 187 29.42 -86.48 -48.72
N LEU A 188 28.23 -85.95 -49.02
CA LEU A 188 27.92 -85.27 -50.30
C LEU A 188 28.04 -83.74 -50.25
N ASN A 189 28.68 -83.18 -49.23
CA ASN A 189 29.10 -81.78 -49.16
C ASN A 189 30.52 -81.68 -48.60
#